data_AF-A0A838KSM9-F1
#
_entry.id   AF-A0A838KSM9-F1
#
_cell.length_a   1.000
_cell.length_b   1.000
_cell.length_c   1.000
_cell.angle_alpha   90.00
_cell.angle_beta   90.00
_cell.angle_gamma   90.00
#
_symmetry.space_group_name_H-M   'P 1'
#
loop_
_entity.id
_entity.type
_entity.pdbx_description
1 polymer ?
#
loop_
_entity_poly.entity_id
_entity_poly.type
_entity_poly.pdbx_seq_one_letter_code
_entity_poly.pdbx_strand_id
1 'polypeptide(L)'
;MANAAIVVSILALVLSVINFVVTLILTIRRDVGTIRPVLVFTYKAEGWHVENLGNGPALDVIFHRLAGESVTQNVRLPALTKGAEFCVHFARHDAKQIFVTTYRDADGRPYSSRSQHDLSTSTKGFEVQRVFDSESLDRWWELKDREG
;
A
#
# COMPACT_ATOMS: atom_id res chain seq x y z
N MET A 1 -40.77 0.52 46.19
CA MET A 1 -39.31 0.29 46.11
C MET A 1 -39.08 -0.59 44.89
N ALA A 2 -38.42 -0.08 43.85
CA ALA A 2 -38.06 -0.92 42.71
C ALA A 2 -37.17 -2.05 43.22
N ASN A 3 -37.47 -3.29 42.84
CA ASN A 3 -36.69 -4.45 43.26
C ASN A 3 -35.25 -4.26 42.78
N ALA A 4 -34.28 -4.30 43.69
CA ALA A 4 -32.86 -4.11 43.38
C ALA A 4 -32.40 -5.03 42.22
N ALA A 5 -32.98 -6.22 42.12
CA ALA A 5 -32.77 -7.15 41.02
C ALA A 5 -33.11 -6.58 39.64
N ILE A 6 -34.21 -5.81 39.51
CA ILE A 6 -34.62 -5.20 38.24
C ILE A 6 -33.60 -4.13 37.82
N VAL A 7 -33.13 -3.33 38.77
CA VAL A 7 -32.14 -2.27 38.52
C VAL A 7 -30.81 -2.87 38.04
N VAL A 8 -30.35 -3.94 38.70
CA VAL A 8 -29.11 -4.63 38.32
C VAL A 8 -29.24 -5.25 36.93
N SER A 9 -30.36 -5.90 36.61
CA SER A 9 -30.59 -6.51 35.30
C SER A 9 -30.61 -5.47 34.16
N ILE A 10 -31.23 -4.31 34.37
CA ILE A 10 -31.25 -3.23 33.38
C ILE A 10 -29.83 -2.70 33.13
N LEU A 11 -29.05 -2.46 34.20
CA LEU A 11 -27.67 -1.99 34.09
C LEU A 11 -26.79 -3.01 33.33
N ALA A 12 -26.92 -4.30 33.67
CA ALA A 12 -26.20 -5.37 32.99
C ALA A 12 -26.54 -5.43 31.49
N LEU A 13 -27.83 -5.28 31.14
CA LEU A 13 -28.27 -5.28 29.75
C LEU A 13 -27.67 -4.10 28.97
N VAL A 14 -27.71 -2.89 29.54
CA VAL A 14 -27.15 -1.69 28.90
C VAL A 14 -25.64 -1.84 28.68
N LEU A 15 -24.90 -2.32 29.70
CA LEU A 15 -23.47 -2.57 29.60
C LEU A 15 -23.15 -3.63 28.53
N SER A 16 -23.94 -4.70 28.45
CA SER A 16 -23.77 -5.74 27.44
C SER A 16 -23.97 -5.20 26.03
N VAL A 17 -25.00 -4.38 25.81
CA VAL A 17 -25.26 -3.76 24.50
C VAL A 17 -24.13 -2.83 24.09
N ILE A 18 -23.65 -1.98 25.01
CA ILE A 18 -22.53 -1.09 24.75
C ILE A 18 -21.27 -1.89 24.39
N ASN A 19 -20.94 -2.92 25.17
CA ASN A 19 -19.76 -3.73 24.92
C ASN A 19 -19.85 -4.48 23.57
N PHE A 20 -21.03 -4.98 23.23
CA PHE A 20 -21.28 -5.62 21.93
C PHE A 20 -21.05 -4.64 20.77
N VAL A 21 -21.62 -3.43 20.83
CA VAL A 21 -21.45 -2.41 19.79
C VAL A 21 -19.98 -2.01 19.63
N VAL A 22 -19.27 -1.77 20.74
CA VAL A 22 -17.84 -1.45 20.71
C VAL A 22 -17.04 -2.60 20.08
N THR A 23 -17.30 -3.83 20.49
CA THR A 23 -16.63 -5.01 19.94
C THR A 23 -16.89 -5.16 18.45
N LEU A 24 -18.14 -4.99 18.01
CA LEU A 24 -18.52 -5.06 16.60
C LEU A 24 -17.78 -4.01 15.75
N ILE A 25 -17.72 -2.77 16.22
CA ILE A 25 -16.99 -1.68 15.53
C ILE A 25 -15.50 -2.01 15.44
N LEU A 26 -14.89 -2.53 16.51
CA LEU A 26 -13.48 -2.89 16.53
C LEU A 26 -13.16 -4.06 15.60
N THR A 27 -14.03 -5.07 15.53
CA THR A 27 -13.87 -6.22 14.61
C THR A 27 -13.91 -5.77 13.16
N ILE A 28 -14.93 -4.99 12.77
CA ILE A 28 -15.06 -4.48 11.39
C ILE A 28 -13.83 -3.64 11.00
N ARG A 29 -13.28 -2.84 11.92
CA ARG A 29 -12.06 -2.05 11.66
C ARG A 29 -10.80 -2.89 11.54
N ARG A 30 -10.69 -4.01 12.29
CA ARG A 30 -9.54 -4.92 12.22
C ARG A 30 -9.50 -5.68 10.91
N ASP A 31 -10.64 -6.13 10.39
CA ASP A 31 -10.68 -6.91 9.15
C ASP A 31 -10.08 -6.14 7.96
N VAL A 32 -10.34 -4.83 7.88
CA VAL A 32 -9.81 -3.97 6.81
C VAL A 32 -8.29 -3.76 6.91
N GLY A 33 -7.71 -3.81 8.11
CA GLY A 33 -6.26 -3.67 8.32
C GLY A 33 -5.48 -4.98 8.11
N THR A 34 -6.13 -6.12 8.29
CA THR A 34 -5.45 -7.43 8.31
C THR A 34 -5.25 -8.00 6.90
N ILE A 35 -5.96 -7.50 5.88
CA ILE A 35 -5.92 -8.03 4.51
C ILE A 35 -5.45 -6.97 3.51
N ARG A 36 -4.95 -5.81 3.96
CA ARG A 36 -4.51 -4.76 3.03
C ARG A 36 -3.20 -5.14 2.34
N PRO A 37 -3.15 -5.30 1.00
CA PRO A 37 -1.90 -5.36 0.26
C PRO A 37 -1.22 -3.98 0.26
N VAL A 38 0.11 -3.97 0.25
CA VAL A 38 0.92 -2.76 0.17
C VAL A 38 2.07 -3.08 -0.77
N LEU A 39 1.95 -2.63 -2.01
CA LEU A 39 3.04 -2.77 -2.98
C LEU A 39 4.03 -1.62 -2.82
N VAL A 40 5.31 -1.94 -2.78
CA VAL A 40 6.41 -0.98 -2.75
C VAL A 40 7.37 -1.28 -3.88
N PHE A 41 8.07 -0.25 -4.34
CA PHE A 41 9.16 -0.41 -5.29
C PHE A 41 10.47 -0.45 -4.52
N THR A 42 11.26 -1.51 -4.71
CA THR A 42 12.59 -1.65 -4.12
C THR A 42 13.60 -1.79 -5.25
N TYR A 43 14.80 -1.23 -5.05
CA TYR A 43 15.88 -1.37 -6.02
C TYR A 43 16.91 -2.36 -5.48
N LYS A 44 17.23 -3.38 -6.28
CA LYS A 44 18.19 -4.43 -5.97
C LYS A 44 19.24 -4.50 -7.08
N ALA A 45 20.26 -5.35 -6.91
CA ALA A 45 21.33 -5.53 -7.90
C ALA A 45 20.79 -5.91 -9.30
N GLU A 46 19.67 -6.64 -9.35
CA GLU A 46 19.02 -7.11 -10.59
C GLU A 46 18.13 -6.05 -11.27
N GLY A 47 17.89 -4.92 -10.61
CA GLY A 47 17.03 -3.83 -11.07
C GLY A 47 15.90 -3.52 -10.08
N TRP A 48 14.81 -2.98 -10.62
CA TRP A 48 13.61 -2.64 -9.83
C TRP A 48 12.76 -3.87 -9.51
N HIS A 49 12.28 -3.97 -8.28
CA HIS A 49 11.36 -4.99 -7.80
C HIS A 49 10.08 -4.33 -7.30
N VAL A 50 8.96 -5.04 -7.46
CA VAL A 50 7.70 -4.73 -6.78
C VAL A 50 7.50 -5.76 -5.69
N GLU A 51 7.45 -5.33 -4.44
CA GLU A 51 7.29 -6.20 -3.27
C GLU A 51 5.96 -5.94 -2.59
N ASN A 52 5.27 -6.99 -2.16
CA ASN A 52 4.09 -6.84 -1.32
C ASN A 52 4.45 -6.95 0.16
N LEU A 53 4.59 -5.80 0.82
CA LEU A 53 4.80 -5.71 2.27
C LEU A 53 3.48 -5.68 3.07
N GLY A 54 2.34 -5.74 2.38
CA GLY A 54 1.03 -5.77 3.00
C GLY A 54 0.70 -7.11 3.63
N ASN A 55 -0.42 -7.16 4.34
CA ASN A 55 -0.88 -8.39 4.99
C ASN A 55 -1.79 -9.27 4.12
N GLY A 56 -2.33 -8.74 3.02
CA GLY A 56 -3.15 -9.49 2.07
C GLY A 56 -2.53 -9.58 0.67
N PRO A 57 -3.10 -10.42 -0.21
CA PRO A 57 -2.64 -10.56 -1.58
C PRO A 57 -2.99 -9.33 -2.42
N ALA A 58 -2.08 -8.93 -3.30
CA ALA A 58 -2.35 -7.95 -4.35
C ALA A 58 -2.77 -8.70 -5.61
N LEU A 59 -4.02 -8.48 -6.03
CA LEU A 59 -4.64 -9.05 -7.22
C LEU A 59 -4.71 -8.00 -8.33
N ASP A 60 -4.85 -8.45 -9.58
CA ASP A 60 -4.96 -7.57 -10.76
C ASP A 60 -3.90 -6.47 -10.82
N VAL A 61 -2.66 -6.85 -10.50
CA VAL A 61 -1.54 -5.89 -10.43
C VAL A 61 -1.20 -5.41 -11.84
N ILE A 62 -1.28 -4.11 -12.06
CA ILE A 62 -0.88 -3.45 -13.31
C ILE A 62 0.22 -2.45 -12.97
N PHE A 63 1.38 -2.67 -13.58
CA PHE A 63 2.49 -1.73 -13.56
C PHE A 63 2.33 -0.70 -14.67
N HIS A 64 2.58 0.55 -14.33
CA HIS A 64 2.57 1.71 -15.18
C HIS A 64 3.91 2.41 -15.09
N ARG A 65 4.45 2.77 -16.25
CA ARG A 65 5.65 3.59 -16.39
C ARG A 65 5.23 4.97 -16.86
N LEU A 66 5.67 5.99 -16.15
CA LEU A 66 5.36 7.39 -16.44
C LEU A 66 6.62 8.13 -16.88
N ALA A 67 6.52 8.84 -18.00
CA ALA A 67 7.48 9.88 -18.39
C ALA A 67 6.77 11.24 -18.26
N GLY A 68 7.13 12.01 -17.25
CA GLY A 68 6.36 13.19 -16.84
C GLY A 68 4.96 12.79 -16.36
N GLU A 69 3.91 13.33 -17.00
CA GLU A 69 2.51 13.03 -16.67
C GLU A 69 1.88 11.96 -17.58
N SER A 70 2.62 11.47 -18.58
CA SER A 70 2.11 10.51 -19.57
C SER A 70 2.54 9.08 -19.28
N VAL A 71 1.59 8.15 -19.40
CA VAL A 71 1.84 6.71 -19.34
C VAL A 71 2.54 6.27 -20.62
N THR A 72 3.76 5.78 -20.49
CA THR A 72 4.57 5.29 -21.61
C THR A 72 4.51 3.78 -21.76
N GLN A 73 4.22 3.04 -20.68
CA GLN A 73 4.15 1.59 -20.70
C GLN A 73 3.20 1.07 -19.63
N ASN A 74 2.45 0.02 -19.99
CA ASN A 74 1.58 -0.73 -19.08
C ASN A 74 1.90 -2.22 -19.17
N VAL A 75 2.12 -2.87 -18.03
CA VAL A 75 2.41 -4.31 -17.95
C VAL A 75 1.59 -4.92 -16.83
N ARG A 76 0.85 -6.00 -17.13
CA ARG A 76 0.16 -6.76 -16.08
C ARG A 76 1.16 -7.68 -15.39
N LEU A 77 1.24 -7.56 -14.08
CA LEU A 77 2.08 -8.41 -13.23
C LEU A 77 1.27 -9.59 -12.70
N PRO A 78 1.92 -10.69 -12.29
CA PRO A 78 1.24 -11.74 -11.54
C PRO A 78 0.70 -11.19 -10.20
N ALA A 79 -0.27 -11.91 -9.63
CA ALA A 79 -0.71 -11.62 -8.27
C ALA A 79 0.45 -11.79 -7.29
N LEU A 80 0.58 -10.86 -6.34
CA LEU A 80 1.63 -10.88 -5.33
C LEU A 80 1.03 -11.21 -3.98
N THR A 81 1.29 -12.42 -3.48
CA THR A 81 0.96 -12.79 -2.10
C THR A 81 1.79 -11.99 -1.09
N LYS A 82 1.44 -12.03 0.20
CA LYS A 82 2.22 -11.38 1.25
C LYS A 82 3.69 -11.81 1.19
N GLY A 83 4.60 -10.85 1.14
CA GLY A 83 6.05 -11.06 1.08
C GLY A 83 6.57 -11.50 -0.29
N ALA A 84 5.69 -11.69 -1.29
CA ALA A 84 6.13 -12.00 -2.64
C ALA A 84 6.71 -10.76 -3.32
N GLU A 85 7.64 -11.00 -4.22
CA GLU A 85 8.29 -9.98 -5.02
C GLU A 85 8.26 -10.32 -6.51
N PHE A 86 8.35 -9.29 -7.35
CA PHE A 86 8.48 -9.45 -8.79
C PHE A 86 9.53 -8.49 -9.35
N CYS A 87 10.53 -9.05 -10.04
CA CYS A 87 11.55 -8.23 -10.70
C CYS A 87 11.01 -7.63 -11.99
N VAL A 88 11.06 -6.30 -12.08
CA VAL A 88 10.63 -5.49 -13.21
C VAL A 88 11.76 -5.41 -14.24
N HIS A 89 12.15 -6.56 -14.82
CA HIS A 89 13.29 -6.66 -15.74
C HIS A 89 13.21 -5.69 -16.94
N PHE A 90 12.00 -5.31 -17.34
CA PHE A 90 11.77 -4.37 -18.45
C PHE A 90 12.01 -2.90 -18.06
N ALA A 91 12.02 -2.56 -16.77
CA ALA A 91 12.39 -1.22 -16.29
C ALA A 91 13.92 -1.08 -16.06
N ARG A 92 14.67 -2.18 -16.04
CA ARG A 92 16.13 -2.22 -15.86
C ARG A 92 16.60 -1.33 -14.69
N HIS A 93 17.59 -0.48 -14.92
CA HIS A 93 18.16 0.47 -13.97
C HIS A 93 17.68 1.91 -14.22
N ASP A 94 16.47 2.08 -14.79
CA ASP A 94 15.96 3.42 -15.07
C ASP A 94 15.54 4.12 -13.77
N ALA A 95 16.30 5.14 -13.37
CA ALA A 95 16.05 5.95 -12.18
C ALA A 95 15.28 7.25 -12.47
N LYS A 96 15.09 7.60 -13.75
CA LYS A 96 14.47 8.89 -14.15
C LYS A 96 12.95 8.80 -14.22
N GLN A 97 12.40 7.60 -14.31
CA GLN A 97 10.99 7.38 -14.55
C GLN A 97 10.23 7.04 -13.27
N ILE A 98 8.97 7.49 -13.25
CA ILE A 98 8.06 7.24 -12.14
C ILE A 98 7.35 5.92 -12.41
N PHE A 99 7.35 5.03 -11.42
CA PHE A 99 6.61 3.78 -11.48
C PHE A 99 5.35 3.89 -10.65
N VAL A 100 4.26 3.37 -11.20
CA VAL A 100 2.98 3.29 -10.52
C VAL A 100 2.47 1.88 -10.66
N THR A 101 1.93 1.31 -9.59
CA THR A 101 1.19 0.05 -9.66
C THR A 101 -0.24 0.30 -9.23
N THR A 102 -1.20 -0.19 -9.98
CA THR A 102 -2.60 -0.31 -9.54
C THR A 102 -2.90 -1.77 -9.26
N TYR A 103 -3.68 -2.05 -8.22
CA TYR A 103 -3.97 -3.41 -7.77
C TYR A 103 -5.25 -3.44 -6.93
N ARG A 104 -5.73 -4.64 -6.61
CA ARG A 104 -6.89 -4.89 -5.76
C ARG A 104 -6.54 -5.80 -4.60
N ASP A 105 -7.26 -5.68 -3.49
CA ASP A 105 -7.23 -6.70 -2.43
C ASP A 105 -8.15 -7.89 -2.76
N ALA A 106 -8.19 -8.87 -1.85
CA ALA A 106 -9.08 -10.02 -1.96
C ALA A 106 -10.59 -9.65 -1.95
N ASP A 107 -10.94 -8.50 -1.38
CA ASP A 107 -12.31 -7.96 -1.36
C ASP A 107 -12.62 -7.13 -2.63
N GLY A 108 -11.69 -7.04 -3.58
CA GLY A 108 -11.83 -6.28 -4.82
C GLY A 108 -11.63 -4.76 -4.68
N ARG A 109 -11.22 -4.26 -3.51
CA ARG A 109 -11.00 -2.83 -3.26
C ARG A 109 -9.75 -2.36 -4.03
N PRO A 110 -9.83 -1.22 -4.74
CA PRO A 110 -8.70 -0.73 -5.53
C PRO A 110 -7.66 0.01 -4.67
N TYR A 111 -6.40 -0.17 -5.03
CA TYR A 111 -5.24 0.47 -4.43
C TYR A 111 -4.27 0.91 -5.53
N SER A 112 -3.42 1.88 -5.19
CA SER A 112 -2.28 2.24 -5.99
C SER A 112 -1.06 2.49 -5.11
N SER A 113 0.11 2.29 -5.71
CA SER A 113 1.40 2.66 -5.14
C SER A 113 2.20 3.39 -6.19
N ARG A 114 2.93 4.42 -5.79
CA ARG A 114 3.76 5.23 -6.67
C ARG A 114 5.17 5.31 -6.10
N SER A 115 6.19 5.09 -6.94
CA SER A 115 7.56 5.46 -6.62
C SER A 115 7.70 6.97 -6.83
N GLN A 116 8.14 7.69 -5.82
CA GLN A 116 8.46 9.11 -5.91
C GLN A 116 9.80 9.33 -5.21
N HIS A 117 10.85 9.66 -5.96
CA HIS A 117 12.14 10.07 -5.39
C HIS A 117 12.70 9.09 -4.34
N ASP A 118 12.86 7.82 -4.72
CA ASP A 118 13.27 6.71 -3.82
C ASP A 118 12.38 6.48 -2.58
N LEU A 119 11.24 7.17 -2.48
CA LEU A 119 10.23 6.98 -1.45
C LEU A 119 8.95 6.42 -2.09
N SER A 120 8.59 5.20 -1.74
CA SER A 120 7.30 4.65 -2.12
C SER A 120 6.21 5.18 -1.19
N THR A 121 5.22 5.88 -1.74
CA THR A 121 4.03 6.31 -0.99
C THR A 121 2.84 5.44 -1.38
N SER A 122 2.12 4.91 -0.38
CA SER A 122 0.89 4.12 -0.57
C SER A 122 -0.30 4.91 -0.04
N THR A 123 -1.12 5.42 -0.96
CA THR A 123 -2.31 6.21 -0.63
C THR A 123 -3.57 5.44 -1.00
N LYS A 124 -4.63 5.61 -0.20
CA LYS A 124 -5.95 5.02 -0.49
C LYS A 124 -6.76 6.06 -1.25
N GLY A 125 -7.07 5.79 -2.51
CA GLY A 125 -7.84 6.70 -3.37
C GLY A 125 -7.02 7.24 -4.54
N PHE A 126 -7.74 7.57 -5.61
CA PHE A 126 -7.18 8.09 -6.86
C PHE A 126 -6.76 9.56 -6.67
N GLU A 127 -5.46 9.87 -6.81
CA GLU A 127 -5.05 11.25 -7.11
C GLU A 127 -3.65 11.33 -7.75
N VAL A 128 -3.53 12.16 -8.79
CA VAL A 128 -2.25 12.62 -9.34
C VAL A 128 -2.31 14.14 -9.43
N GLN A 129 -1.65 14.85 -8.50
CA GLN A 129 -1.20 16.22 -8.72
C GLN A 129 0.18 16.50 -8.10
N ARG A 130 1.08 16.90 -9.01
CA ARG A 130 2.37 17.63 -8.92
C ARG A 130 3.54 17.16 -8.03
N VAL A 131 4.71 17.50 -8.54
CA VAL A 131 6.04 16.87 -8.37
C VAL A 131 6.98 17.83 -7.63
N PHE A 132 7.92 17.27 -6.85
CA PHE A 132 9.08 17.97 -6.29
C PHE A 132 10.40 17.41 -6.87
N ASP A 133 11.51 18.03 -6.53
CA ASP A 133 12.71 18.27 -7.34
C ASP A 133 13.74 17.11 -7.41
N SER A 134 14.27 16.87 -8.61
CA SER A 134 15.21 15.82 -9.00
C SER A 134 16.68 16.10 -8.65
N GLU A 135 17.03 17.33 -8.28
CA GLU A 135 18.42 17.78 -8.15
C GLU A 135 19.17 17.16 -6.94
N SER A 136 18.44 16.62 -5.95
CA SER A 136 19.02 16.07 -4.72
C SER A 136 19.58 14.65 -4.86
N LEU A 137 19.09 13.88 -5.85
CA LEU A 137 19.45 12.47 -6.04
C LEU A 137 20.70 12.31 -6.90
N ASP A 138 20.89 13.14 -7.92
CA ASP A 138 22.09 13.11 -8.76
C ASP A 138 23.36 13.34 -7.93
N ARG A 139 23.28 14.21 -6.91
CA ARG A 139 24.39 14.50 -5.99
C ARG A 139 24.76 13.31 -5.09
N TRP A 140 23.83 12.41 -4.79
CA TRP A 140 24.08 11.20 -3.98
C TRP A 140 24.76 10.09 -4.79
N TRP A 141 24.46 9.98 -6.08
CA TRP A 141 25.06 8.98 -6.98
C TRP A 141 26.50 9.35 -7.37
N GLU A 142 26.78 10.64 -7.58
CA GLU A 142 28.14 11.14 -7.83
C GLU A 142 29.10 10.91 -6.65
N LEU A 143 28.60 10.85 -5.42
CA LEU A 143 29.41 10.56 -4.23
C LEU A 143 29.73 9.07 -4.13
N LYS A 144 28.78 8.20 -4.47
CA LYS A 144 28.95 6.75 -4.40
C LYS A 144 29.93 6.22 -5.45
N ASP A 145 29.96 6.82 -6.64
CA ASP A 145 30.90 6.45 -7.71
C ASP A 145 32.35 6.90 -7.44
N ARG A 146 32.59 7.73 -6.41
CA ARG A 146 33.93 8.19 -6.00
C ARG A 146 34.56 7.38 -4.86
N GLU A 147 33.78 6.51 -4.22
CA GLU A 147 34.24 5.68 -3.09
C GLU A 147 34.54 4.22 -3.49
N GLY A 148 34.42 3.88 -4.78
CA GLY A 148 34.85 2.59 -5.37
C GLY A 148 36.06 2.74 -6.28
#